data_AF-A0A956G1A3-F1
#
_entry.id   AF-A0A956G1A3-F1
#
_cell.length_a   1.000
_cell.length_b   1.000
_cell.length_c   1.000
_cell.angle_alpha   90.00
_cell.angle_beta   90.00
_cell.angle_gamma   90.00
#
_symmetry.space_group_name_H-M   'P 1'
#
loop_
_entity.id
_entity.type
_entity.pdbx_description
1 polymer ?
#
loop_
_entity_poly.entity_id
_entity_poly.type
_entity_poly.pdbx_seq_one_letter_code
_entity_poly.pdbx_strand_id
1 'polypeptide(L)'
;MIISSLSNSAAEVRVFHPVTGKVIFGPYTFGQRNGGAPTVADFDGDGEAEFAAAGYIGYAVFDRECAATPLPPHCYAPGMRWFKTTQDKSSGVTGSSVFDFNGDGKAEVVYRDECWLRVYDGNTGKVRFAHAITSGTKMELPAIADVDNDGHADIVVSSDNYNSCSGKEAELGLTHTGTTQGVYVLQDPKNRWMSSRPLWNQHAYHITNINDDLSVPLVAKNNWDTWNNFRQNTQGLLKTEEPAPDLTTASASGIDSASDCKTAWVLQARVCNRGTNRTGAGVVAGFYDGDPNGGGTKLCTGQTTGALDPGQCEVVKCTWQNPTKTSLDLWIKADDEDREVECKELNNLLHLPGARCDIIG
;
A
#
# COMPACT_ATOMS: atom_id res chain seq x y z
N MET A 1 1.56 -20.68 8.92
CA MET A 1 0.48 -21.36 8.16
C MET A 1 1.10 -22.48 7.32
N ILE A 2 0.49 -23.65 7.25
CA ILE A 2 0.95 -24.74 6.36
C ILE A 2 -0.26 -25.21 5.56
N ILE A 3 -0.33 -24.86 4.28
CA ILE A 3 -1.27 -25.54 3.37
C ILE A 3 -0.67 -26.91 3.08
N SER A 4 -1.40 -27.97 3.43
CA SER A 4 -1.00 -29.35 3.17
C SER A 4 -2.10 -30.02 2.36
N SER A 5 -1.84 -30.40 1.11
CA SER A 5 -2.68 -31.40 0.47
C SER A 5 -2.25 -32.78 0.99
N LEU A 6 -3.21 -33.56 1.48
CA LEU A 6 -3.00 -35.00 1.61
C LEU A 6 -3.09 -35.57 0.19
N SER A 7 -2.05 -36.29 -0.24
CA SER A 7 -1.85 -36.71 -1.62
C SER A 7 -3.11 -37.28 -2.31
N ASN A 8 -3.40 -36.77 -3.51
CA ASN A 8 -4.26 -37.35 -4.55
C ASN A 8 -5.79 -37.45 -4.30
N SER A 9 -6.36 -36.91 -3.22
CA SER A 9 -7.82 -36.94 -3.01
C SER A 9 -8.48 -35.55 -2.90
N ALA A 10 -7.92 -34.63 -2.12
CA ALA A 10 -8.55 -33.34 -1.82
C ALA A 10 -7.52 -32.21 -1.63
N ALA A 11 -7.85 -31.03 -2.15
CA ALA A 11 -7.15 -29.80 -1.79
C ALA A 11 -7.68 -29.34 -0.43
N GLU A 12 -6.84 -29.42 0.60
CA GLU A 12 -7.20 -29.10 1.98
C GLU A 12 -6.32 -27.99 2.54
N VAL A 13 -6.94 -27.15 3.36
CA VAL A 13 -6.27 -26.11 4.13
C VAL A 13 -6.34 -26.44 5.61
N ARG A 14 -5.21 -26.26 6.30
CA ARG A 14 -5.09 -26.30 7.75
C ARG A 14 -4.24 -25.13 8.21
N VAL A 15 -4.58 -24.53 9.35
CA VAL A 15 -3.66 -23.62 10.06
C VAL A 15 -3.22 -24.32 11.33
N PHE A 16 -1.91 -24.31 11.59
CA PHE A 16 -1.31 -24.93 12.76
C PHE A 16 -0.82 -23.86 13.72
N HIS A 17 -1.01 -24.10 15.02
CA HIS A 17 -0.33 -23.34 16.06
C HIS A 17 1.19 -23.55 15.92
N PRO A 18 2.01 -22.48 15.82
CA PRO A 18 3.42 -22.59 15.45
C PRO A 18 4.25 -23.36 16.48
N VAL A 19 3.92 -23.24 17.77
CA VAL A 19 4.63 -23.95 18.86
C VAL A 19 4.15 -25.39 19.06
N THR A 20 2.84 -25.61 19.16
CA THR A 20 2.30 -26.93 19.55
C THR A 20 2.01 -27.86 18.37
N GLY A 21 2.02 -27.36 17.13
CA GLY A 21 1.63 -28.13 15.95
C GLY A 21 0.17 -28.58 15.93
N LYS A 22 -0.68 -28.00 16.79
CA LYS A 22 -2.13 -28.32 16.80
C LYS A 22 -2.82 -27.60 15.67
N VAL A 23 -3.78 -28.24 15.02
CA VAL A 23 -4.66 -27.58 14.05
C VAL A 23 -5.54 -26.58 14.80
N ILE A 24 -5.52 -25.32 14.39
CA ILE A 24 -6.30 -24.20 14.95
C ILE A 24 -7.36 -23.67 13.97
N PHE A 25 -7.32 -24.12 12.72
CA PHE A 25 -8.31 -23.83 11.69
C PHE A 25 -8.31 -24.95 10.64
N GLY A 26 -9.50 -25.39 10.23
CA GLY A 26 -9.67 -26.51 9.32
C GLY A 26 -9.53 -27.90 9.99
N PRO A 27 -9.41 -28.98 9.20
CA PRO A 27 -9.27 -28.97 7.74
C PRO A 27 -10.52 -28.49 7.01
N TYR A 28 -10.31 -27.65 5.99
CA TYR A 28 -11.36 -27.28 5.03
C TYR A 28 -10.95 -27.70 3.62
N THR A 29 -11.84 -28.40 2.94
CA THR A 29 -11.65 -28.81 1.55
C THR A 29 -12.19 -27.74 0.62
N PHE A 30 -11.37 -27.31 -0.35
CA PHE A 30 -11.75 -26.29 -1.34
C PHE A 30 -11.49 -26.75 -2.78
N GLY A 31 -11.08 -28.00 -2.96
CA GLY A 31 -10.79 -28.53 -4.28
C GLY A 31 -10.37 -29.99 -4.28
N GLN A 32 -9.85 -30.43 -5.41
CA GLN A 32 -9.38 -31.79 -5.61
C GLN A 32 -7.87 -31.80 -5.80
N ARG A 33 -7.21 -32.91 -5.45
CA ARG A 33 -5.78 -33.18 -5.72
C ARG A 33 -4.80 -32.22 -5.04
N ASN A 34 -4.60 -31.05 -5.61
CA ASN A 34 -3.47 -30.16 -5.37
C ASN A 34 -3.93 -28.81 -4.81
N GLY A 35 -3.03 -28.15 -4.08
CA GLY A 35 -3.21 -26.77 -3.59
C GLY A 35 -1.96 -25.95 -3.85
N GLY A 36 -2.17 -24.71 -4.25
CA GLY A 36 -1.15 -23.71 -4.51
C GLY A 36 -0.59 -23.07 -3.25
N ALA A 37 0.42 -22.22 -3.43
CA ALA A 37 1.05 -21.53 -2.31
C ALA A 37 0.12 -20.46 -1.72
N PRO A 38 0.02 -20.35 -0.37
CA PRO A 38 -0.85 -19.36 0.27
C PRO A 38 -0.38 -17.93 0.05
N THR A 39 -1.35 -17.01 0.01
CA THR A 39 -1.18 -15.57 0.26
C THR A 39 -1.92 -15.19 1.55
N VAL A 40 -1.48 -14.13 2.22
CA VAL A 40 -2.08 -13.64 3.47
C VAL A 40 -2.27 -12.13 3.36
N ALA A 41 -3.47 -11.64 3.67
CA ALA A 41 -3.84 -10.22 3.67
C ALA A 41 -5.11 -10.00 4.48
N ASP A 42 -5.37 -8.74 4.85
CA ASP A 42 -6.70 -8.27 5.24
C ASP A 42 -7.55 -8.13 3.96
N PHE A 43 -8.48 -9.05 3.75
CA PHE A 43 -9.31 -9.11 2.55
C PHE A 43 -10.65 -8.39 2.72
N ASP A 44 -11.09 -8.17 3.95
CA ASP A 44 -12.44 -7.67 4.25
C ASP A 44 -12.48 -6.33 5.00
N GLY A 45 -11.32 -5.85 5.46
CA GLY A 45 -11.08 -4.56 6.10
C GLY A 45 -11.36 -4.54 7.59
N ASP A 46 -11.37 -5.68 8.27
CA ASP A 46 -11.60 -5.77 9.72
C ASP A 46 -10.32 -5.64 10.56
N GLY A 47 -9.14 -5.62 9.91
CA GLY A 47 -7.82 -5.52 10.52
C GLY A 47 -7.21 -6.86 10.96
N GLU A 48 -7.93 -7.97 10.82
CA GLU A 48 -7.39 -9.32 10.94
C GLU A 48 -6.87 -9.81 9.57
N ALA A 49 -6.11 -10.90 9.59
CA ALA A 49 -5.54 -11.46 8.39
C ALA A 49 -6.26 -12.75 7.99
N GLU A 50 -6.79 -12.74 6.78
CA GLU A 50 -7.29 -13.89 6.06
C GLU A 50 -6.19 -14.46 5.17
N PHE A 51 -6.51 -15.52 4.45
CA PHE A 51 -5.56 -16.11 3.53
C PHE A 51 -6.25 -16.79 2.36
N ALA A 52 -5.52 -16.96 1.27
CA ALA A 52 -6.08 -17.47 0.05
C ALA A 52 -5.19 -18.52 -0.59
N ALA A 53 -5.80 -19.41 -1.38
CA ALA A 53 -5.09 -20.47 -2.07
C ALA A 53 -5.77 -20.84 -3.38
N ALA A 54 -4.95 -21.10 -4.39
CA ALA A 54 -5.36 -21.71 -5.64
C ALA A 54 -5.44 -23.24 -5.48
N GLY A 55 -6.23 -23.87 -6.34
CA GLY A 55 -6.35 -25.32 -6.40
C GLY A 55 -6.89 -25.77 -7.76
N TYR A 56 -6.96 -27.09 -7.92
CA TYR A 56 -7.26 -27.75 -9.20
C TYR A 56 -8.58 -27.35 -9.88
N ILE A 57 -9.57 -26.89 -9.10
CA ILE A 57 -10.91 -26.53 -9.60
C ILE A 57 -11.29 -25.08 -9.32
N GLY A 58 -10.43 -24.32 -8.64
CA GLY A 58 -10.80 -22.99 -8.17
C GLY A 58 -9.83 -22.36 -7.20
N TYR A 59 -10.18 -21.14 -6.84
CA TYR A 59 -9.46 -20.27 -5.92
C TYR A 59 -10.37 -19.91 -4.75
N ALA A 60 -9.83 -19.91 -3.52
CA ALA A 60 -10.59 -19.65 -2.31
C ALA A 60 -9.90 -18.61 -1.43
N VAL A 61 -10.70 -17.75 -0.79
CA VAL A 61 -10.31 -16.96 0.38
C VAL A 61 -10.92 -17.60 1.62
N PHE A 62 -10.07 -17.82 2.62
CA PHE A 62 -10.39 -18.44 3.89
C PHE A 62 -10.35 -17.41 5.01
N ASP A 63 -11.31 -17.55 5.90
CA ASP A 63 -11.53 -16.60 6.96
C ASP A 63 -11.92 -17.31 8.26
N ARG A 64 -11.34 -16.83 9.37
CA ARG A 64 -11.57 -17.34 10.72
C ARG A 64 -13.02 -17.14 11.16
N GLU A 65 -13.65 -16.03 10.79
CA GLU A 65 -15.05 -15.75 11.07
C GLU A 65 -15.96 -16.80 10.44
N CYS A 66 -15.60 -17.27 9.24
CA CYS A 66 -16.34 -18.30 8.52
C CYS A 66 -16.25 -19.69 9.15
N ALA A 67 -15.42 -19.90 10.18
CA ALA A 67 -15.44 -21.12 10.99
C ALA A 67 -16.56 -21.13 12.04
N ALA A 68 -17.28 -20.02 12.25
CA ALA A 68 -18.33 -19.93 13.24
C ALA A 68 -19.54 -20.82 12.92
N THR A 69 -20.27 -21.23 13.96
CA THR A 69 -21.54 -21.95 13.86
C THR A 69 -22.61 -21.22 14.67
N PRO A 70 -23.73 -20.78 14.06
CA PRO A 70 -24.11 -20.96 12.66
C PRO A 70 -23.18 -20.22 11.68
N LEU A 71 -23.15 -20.68 10.42
CA LEU A 71 -22.33 -20.06 9.37
C LEU A 71 -22.75 -18.60 9.17
N PRO A 72 -21.84 -17.62 9.26
CA PRO A 72 -22.18 -16.22 9.03
C PRO A 72 -22.70 -15.98 7.60
N PRO A 73 -23.66 -15.05 7.39
CA PRO A 73 -24.27 -14.83 6.07
C PRO A 73 -23.31 -14.37 4.97
N HIS A 74 -22.18 -13.76 5.33
CA HIS A 74 -21.16 -13.31 4.38
C HIS A 74 -20.20 -14.44 3.95
N CYS A 75 -20.31 -15.63 4.55
CA CYS A 75 -19.44 -16.76 4.26
C CYS A 75 -20.06 -17.71 3.24
N TYR A 76 -19.24 -18.15 2.29
CA TYR A 76 -19.62 -19.14 1.28
C TYR A 76 -19.81 -20.54 1.88
N ALA A 77 -18.88 -20.95 2.76
CA ALA A 77 -18.88 -22.27 3.39
C ALA A 77 -18.05 -22.22 4.69
N PRO A 78 -18.08 -23.26 5.55
CA PRO A 78 -17.23 -23.31 6.73
C PRO A 78 -15.76 -23.03 6.40
N GLY A 79 -15.21 -22.01 7.05
CA GLY A 79 -13.85 -21.49 6.86
C GLY A 79 -13.60 -20.73 5.56
N MET A 80 -14.58 -20.58 4.67
CA MET A 80 -14.41 -19.94 3.36
C MET A 80 -15.29 -18.71 3.25
N ARG A 81 -14.66 -17.54 3.04
CA ARG A 81 -15.37 -16.30 2.74
C ARG A 81 -15.99 -16.37 1.36
N TRP A 82 -15.18 -16.75 0.36
CA TRP A 82 -15.68 -17.01 -1.00
C TRP A 82 -14.82 -18.03 -1.75
N PHE A 83 -15.41 -18.57 -2.83
CA PHE A 83 -14.79 -19.50 -3.75
C PHE A 83 -15.11 -19.12 -5.19
N LYS A 84 -14.12 -19.20 -6.09
CA LYS A 84 -14.28 -19.03 -7.53
C LYS A 84 -13.81 -20.26 -8.28
N THR A 85 -14.65 -20.77 -9.18
CA THR A 85 -14.26 -21.80 -10.14
C THR A 85 -13.26 -21.22 -11.13
N THR A 86 -12.11 -21.86 -11.30
CA THR A 86 -11.04 -21.43 -12.22
C THR A 86 -10.55 -22.62 -13.04
N GLN A 87 -9.85 -22.36 -14.14
CA GLN A 87 -9.28 -23.41 -14.97
C GLN A 87 -7.80 -23.62 -14.64
N ASP A 88 -7.47 -24.58 -13.78
CA ASP A 88 -6.08 -24.94 -13.45
C ASP A 88 -5.95 -26.45 -13.25
N LYS A 89 -6.40 -27.22 -14.25
CA LYS A 89 -6.37 -28.68 -14.26
C LYS A 89 -5.03 -29.23 -14.75
N SER A 90 -4.22 -28.42 -15.40
CA SER A 90 -2.86 -28.76 -15.82
C SER A 90 -1.90 -28.86 -14.64
N SER A 91 -2.08 -28.06 -13.57
CA SER A 91 -1.24 -28.14 -12.37
C SER A 91 -2.01 -28.09 -11.04
N GLY A 92 -2.85 -27.07 -10.82
CA GLY A 92 -3.55 -26.83 -9.56
C GLY A 92 -2.65 -26.41 -8.40
N VAL A 93 -1.47 -25.82 -8.68
CA VAL A 93 -0.45 -25.45 -7.67
C VAL A 93 0.08 -24.01 -7.83
N THR A 94 -0.62 -23.18 -8.59
CA THR A 94 -0.28 -21.77 -8.82
C THR A 94 -0.26 -20.95 -7.54
N GLY A 95 0.50 -19.86 -7.53
CA GLY A 95 0.42 -18.85 -6.49
C GLY A 95 -0.46 -17.67 -6.92
N SER A 96 -0.79 -16.83 -5.95
CA SER A 96 -1.35 -15.49 -6.18
C SER A 96 -0.46 -14.44 -5.52
N SER A 97 -0.76 -13.18 -5.80
CA SER A 97 -0.31 -12.02 -5.04
C SER A 97 -1.52 -11.17 -4.69
N VAL A 98 -1.34 -10.26 -3.74
CA VAL A 98 -2.41 -9.41 -3.23
C VAL A 98 -1.91 -8.00 -3.03
N PHE A 99 -2.80 -7.03 -3.22
CA PHE A 99 -2.47 -5.60 -3.10
C PHE A 99 -3.76 -4.79 -3.00
N ASP A 100 -3.75 -3.73 -2.20
CA ASP A 100 -4.85 -2.78 -2.13
C ASP A 100 -4.64 -1.73 -3.24
N PHE A 101 -5.24 -2.00 -4.41
CA PHE A 101 -5.09 -1.14 -5.59
C PHE A 101 -5.91 0.14 -5.52
N ASN A 102 -6.94 0.18 -4.67
CA ASN A 102 -7.93 1.26 -4.65
C ASN A 102 -7.84 2.16 -3.40
N GLY A 103 -7.02 1.79 -2.42
CA GLY A 103 -6.76 2.54 -1.19
C GLY A 103 -7.86 2.43 -0.14
N ASP A 104 -8.74 1.43 -0.23
CA ASP A 104 -9.87 1.25 0.70
C ASP A 104 -9.51 0.45 1.96
N GLY A 105 -8.24 0.03 2.07
CA GLY A 105 -7.73 -0.74 3.20
C GLY A 105 -7.93 -2.25 3.06
N LYS A 106 -8.52 -2.74 1.96
CA LYS A 106 -8.75 -4.16 1.69
C LYS A 106 -7.88 -4.59 0.52
N ALA A 107 -7.18 -5.71 0.68
CA ALA A 107 -6.36 -6.21 -0.42
C ALA A 107 -7.25 -6.84 -1.51
N GLU A 108 -7.03 -6.48 -2.77
CA GLU A 108 -7.49 -7.30 -3.90
C GLU A 108 -6.56 -8.48 -4.16
N VAL A 109 -7.11 -9.53 -4.77
CA VAL A 109 -6.37 -10.72 -5.20
C VAL A 109 -5.99 -10.61 -6.66
N VAL A 110 -4.70 -10.77 -6.98
CA VAL A 110 -4.22 -10.96 -8.35
C VAL A 110 -3.89 -12.44 -8.56
N TYR A 111 -4.66 -13.08 -9.43
CA TYR A 111 -4.56 -14.51 -9.67
C TYR A 111 -4.65 -14.84 -11.16
N ARG A 112 -3.82 -15.77 -11.60
CA ARG A 112 -3.79 -16.25 -12.98
C ARG A 112 -4.05 -17.76 -13.00
N ASP A 113 -5.09 -18.15 -13.74
CA ASP A 113 -5.36 -19.55 -14.09
C ASP A 113 -4.82 -19.87 -15.50
N GLU A 114 -5.10 -21.03 -16.08
CA GLU A 114 -4.58 -21.40 -17.41
C GLU A 114 -4.85 -20.37 -18.52
N CYS A 115 -5.91 -19.58 -18.39
CA CYS A 115 -6.45 -18.76 -19.48
C CYS A 115 -6.53 -17.26 -19.16
N TRP A 116 -6.76 -16.90 -17.90
CA TRP A 116 -7.07 -15.55 -17.51
C TRP A 116 -6.22 -15.13 -16.32
N LEU A 117 -5.58 -13.97 -16.45
CA LEU A 117 -5.26 -13.15 -15.29
C LEU A 117 -6.55 -12.46 -14.84
N ARG A 118 -6.83 -12.48 -13.54
CA ARG A 118 -7.94 -11.77 -12.92
C ARG A 118 -7.47 -10.99 -11.69
N VAL A 119 -8.12 -9.86 -11.45
CA VAL A 119 -8.11 -9.17 -10.16
C VAL A 119 -9.48 -9.36 -9.53
N TYR A 120 -9.53 -9.97 -8.36
CA TYR A 120 -10.75 -10.15 -7.57
C TYR A 120 -10.79 -9.15 -6.42
N ASP A 121 -11.99 -8.64 -6.14
CA ASP A 121 -12.32 -8.03 -4.86
C ASP A 121 -11.99 -9.00 -3.70
N GLY A 122 -11.19 -8.56 -2.73
CA GLY A 122 -10.74 -9.39 -1.62
C GLY A 122 -11.88 -9.95 -0.78
N ASN A 123 -12.91 -9.14 -0.54
CA ASN A 123 -14.00 -9.49 0.37
C ASN A 123 -15.05 -10.40 -0.29
N THR A 124 -15.38 -10.15 -1.56
CA THR A 124 -16.53 -10.77 -2.24
C THR A 124 -16.15 -11.72 -3.37
N GLY A 125 -14.89 -11.68 -3.81
CA GLY A 125 -14.40 -12.41 -4.98
C GLY A 125 -14.89 -11.85 -6.33
N LYS A 126 -15.64 -10.74 -6.36
CA LYS A 126 -16.12 -10.14 -7.61
C LYS A 126 -14.95 -9.77 -8.53
N VAL A 127 -15.05 -10.12 -9.82
CA VAL A 127 -14.01 -9.78 -10.80
C VAL A 127 -14.01 -8.26 -11.04
N ARG A 128 -12.88 -7.61 -10.77
CA ARG A 128 -12.63 -6.18 -11.00
C ARG A 128 -11.93 -5.92 -12.34
N PHE A 129 -11.04 -6.84 -12.72
CA PHE A 129 -10.28 -6.79 -13.97
C PHE A 129 -9.99 -8.21 -14.46
N ALA A 130 -9.91 -8.38 -15.77
CA ALA A 130 -9.41 -9.61 -16.37
C ALA A 130 -8.70 -9.36 -17.71
N HIS A 131 -7.69 -10.17 -17.99
CA HIS A 131 -6.97 -10.17 -19.26
C HIS A 131 -6.63 -11.61 -19.67
N ALA A 132 -6.73 -11.91 -20.96
CA ALA A 132 -6.35 -13.22 -21.48
C ALA A 132 -4.83 -13.35 -21.45
N ILE A 133 -4.30 -14.15 -20.51
CA ILE A 133 -2.87 -14.40 -20.32
C ILE A 133 -2.70 -15.88 -20.01
N THR A 134 -2.32 -16.63 -21.04
CA THR A 134 -2.24 -18.08 -21.01
C THR A 134 -1.01 -18.58 -20.29
N SER A 135 -1.17 -19.74 -19.63
CA SER A 135 -0.06 -20.57 -19.18
C SER A 135 -0.50 -22.00 -18.94
N GLY A 136 0.41 -22.95 -19.12
CA GLY A 136 0.19 -24.34 -18.69
C GLY A 136 0.22 -24.52 -17.17
N THR A 137 0.46 -23.43 -16.44
CA THR A 137 0.51 -23.28 -14.99
C THR A 137 1.52 -24.18 -14.27
N LYS A 138 2.20 -23.63 -13.27
CA LYS A 138 3.04 -24.36 -12.30
C LYS A 138 2.92 -23.69 -10.94
N MET A 139 4.03 -23.17 -10.41
CA MET A 139 4.11 -22.56 -9.09
C MET A 139 4.30 -21.04 -9.16
N GLU A 140 4.17 -20.46 -10.34
CA GLU A 140 4.32 -19.02 -10.55
C GLU A 140 3.16 -18.22 -9.96
N LEU A 141 3.42 -16.93 -9.79
CA LEU A 141 2.46 -15.93 -9.32
C LEU A 141 2.71 -14.60 -10.05
N PRO A 142 1.69 -13.73 -10.19
CA PRO A 142 1.89 -12.36 -10.61
C PRO A 142 2.69 -11.59 -9.55
N ALA A 143 3.68 -10.78 -9.94
CA ALA A 143 4.36 -9.86 -9.03
C ALA A 143 3.73 -8.46 -9.12
N ILE A 144 3.67 -7.74 -8.00
CA ILE A 144 3.07 -6.41 -7.93
C ILE A 144 4.13 -5.44 -7.40
N ALA A 145 4.57 -4.50 -8.23
CA ALA A 145 5.60 -3.51 -7.91
C ALA A 145 5.45 -2.32 -8.85
N ASP A 146 5.98 -1.16 -8.47
CA ASP A 146 6.20 -0.04 -9.40
C ASP A 146 7.43 -0.36 -10.26
N VAL A 147 7.24 -0.79 -11.52
CA VAL A 147 8.36 -1.29 -12.34
C VAL A 147 8.91 -0.27 -13.32
N ASP A 148 8.19 0.81 -13.59
CA ASP A 148 8.64 1.90 -14.46
C ASP A 148 8.97 3.19 -13.69
N ASN A 149 8.86 3.15 -12.36
CA ASN A 149 9.13 4.27 -11.45
C ASN A 149 8.19 5.46 -11.75
N ASP A 150 6.97 5.15 -12.19
CA ASP A 150 5.85 6.07 -12.25
C ASP A 150 5.02 6.03 -10.97
N GLY A 151 5.43 5.26 -9.96
CA GLY A 151 4.90 5.42 -8.63
C GLY A 151 3.54 4.86 -8.38
N HIS A 152 2.94 4.22 -9.37
CA HIS A 152 1.74 3.44 -9.24
C HIS A 152 2.13 1.96 -9.29
N ALA A 153 1.29 1.11 -8.73
CA ALA A 153 1.52 -0.32 -8.85
C ALA A 153 1.44 -0.75 -10.32
N ASP A 154 2.26 -1.74 -10.70
CA ASP A 154 2.09 -2.54 -11.90
C ASP A 154 1.87 -4.01 -11.54
N ILE A 155 1.25 -4.75 -12.46
CA ILE A 155 1.18 -6.21 -12.39
C ILE A 155 2.15 -6.79 -13.44
N VAL A 156 3.14 -7.53 -12.98
CA VAL A 156 4.04 -8.32 -13.83
C VAL A 156 3.63 -9.78 -13.80
N VAL A 157 3.36 -10.36 -14.97
CA VAL A 157 2.92 -11.75 -15.08
C VAL A 157 3.61 -12.46 -16.24
N SER A 158 4.17 -13.64 -15.95
CA SER A 158 4.73 -14.53 -16.97
C SER A 158 3.62 -15.21 -17.77
N SER A 159 3.87 -15.50 -19.04
CA SER A 159 2.96 -16.23 -19.93
C SER A 159 3.70 -17.24 -20.78
N ASP A 160 3.04 -18.36 -21.06
CA ASP A 160 3.51 -19.36 -22.02
C ASP A 160 2.39 -19.69 -23.03
N ASN A 161 2.81 -20.36 -24.11
CA ASN A 161 1.98 -20.60 -25.28
C ASN A 161 0.94 -21.73 -25.11
N TYR A 162 0.32 -21.81 -23.93
CA TYR A 162 -0.72 -22.78 -23.63
C TYR A 162 -1.94 -22.59 -24.54
N ASN A 163 -2.22 -23.60 -25.36
CA ASN A 163 -3.22 -23.55 -26.42
C ASN A 163 -4.43 -24.43 -26.09
N SER A 164 -5.06 -24.19 -24.93
CA SER A 164 -6.30 -24.86 -24.51
C SER A 164 -7.35 -23.90 -23.95
N CYS A 165 -7.20 -22.61 -24.28
CA CYS A 165 -8.04 -21.53 -23.78
C CYS A 165 -8.94 -20.97 -24.88
N SER A 166 -10.23 -20.86 -24.57
CA SER A 166 -11.25 -20.29 -25.44
C SER A 166 -12.45 -19.83 -24.62
N GLY A 167 -13.40 -19.15 -25.26
CA GLY A 167 -14.64 -18.73 -24.62
C GLY A 167 -14.56 -17.34 -24.00
N LYS A 168 -15.34 -17.14 -22.93
CA LYS A 168 -15.48 -15.84 -22.27
C LYS A 168 -15.13 -15.90 -20.79
N GLU A 169 -14.59 -14.81 -20.28
CA GLU A 169 -14.53 -14.55 -18.85
C GLU A 169 -15.97 -14.48 -18.31
N ALA A 170 -16.24 -15.13 -17.17
CA ALA A 170 -17.59 -15.45 -16.74
C ALA A 170 -18.39 -14.24 -16.22
N GLU A 171 -17.73 -13.28 -15.57
CA GLU A 171 -18.39 -12.15 -14.92
C GLU A 171 -18.37 -10.89 -15.78
N LEU A 172 -17.23 -10.62 -16.42
CA LEU A 172 -17.04 -9.45 -17.29
C LEU A 172 -17.43 -9.71 -18.74
N GLY A 173 -17.65 -10.97 -19.13
CA GLY A 173 -18.08 -11.34 -20.48
C GLY A 173 -17.03 -11.10 -21.57
N LEU A 174 -15.77 -10.90 -21.20
CA LEU A 174 -14.65 -10.63 -22.10
C LEU A 174 -14.36 -11.86 -22.96
N THR A 175 -14.19 -11.68 -24.27
CA THR A 175 -13.81 -12.76 -25.18
C THR A 175 -12.32 -13.03 -25.08
N HIS A 176 -11.93 -14.30 -24.95
CA HIS A 176 -10.52 -14.70 -24.92
C HIS A 176 -9.82 -14.36 -26.24
N THR A 177 -8.66 -13.70 -26.19
CA THR A 177 -7.98 -13.15 -27.38
C THR A 177 -7.02 -14.12 -28.07
N GLY A 178 -6.83 -15.32 -27.50
CA GLY A 178 -5.98 -16.37 -28.05
C GLY A 178 -4.76 -16.63 -27.17
N THR A 179 -3.84 -17.45 -27.67
CA THR A 179 -2.61 -17.80 -26.95
C THR A 179 -1.68 -16.61 -26.82
N THR A 180 -1.09 -16.44 -25.63
CA THR A 180 -0.09 -15.40 -25.31
C THR A 180 1.28 -16.02 -25.01
N GLN A 181 2.32 -15.21 -24.87
CA GLN A 181 3.67 -15.67 -24.50
C GLN A 181 4.52 -14.52 -23.96
N GLY A 182 5.46 -14.81 -23.06
CA GLY A 182 6.49 -13.87 -22.62
C GLY A 182 6.20 -13.32 -21.22
N VAL A 183 6.44 -12.03 -21.02
CA VAL A 183 6.14 -11.32 -19.76
C VAL A 183 5.27 -10.13 -20.10
N TYR A 184 4.18 -9.97 -19.36
CA TYR A 184 3.28 -8.83 -19.45
C TYR A 184 3.50 -7.94 -18.25
N VAL A 185 3.53 -6.64 -18.50
CA VAL A 185 3.46 -5.59 -17.48
C VAL A 185 2.16 -4.84 -17.73
N LEU A 186 1.31 -4.75 -16.73
CA LEU A 186 -0.02 -4.16 -16.83
C LEU A 186 -0.15 -3.04 -15.80
N GLN A 187 -0.72 -1.92 -16.22
CA GLN A 187 -1.00 -0.73 -15.41
C GLN A 187 -2.48 -0.32 -15.57
N ASP A 188 -3.02 0.48 -14.64
CA ASP A 188 -4.31 1.13 -14.86
C ASP A 188 -4.18 2.13 -16.02
N PRO A 189 -5.09 2.12 -17.02
CA PRO A 189 -5.00 3.03 -18.16
C PRO A 189 -5.06 4.53 -17.82
N LYS A 190 -5.41 4.87 -16.57
CA LYS A 190 -5.45 6.25 -16.06
C LYS A 190 -4.49 6.46 -14.87
N ASN A 191 -3.59 5.51 -14.62
CA ASN A 191 -2.63 5.55 -13.53
C ASN A 191 -3.24 5.75 -12.13
N ARG A 192 -4.32 5.04 -11.83
CA ARG A 192 -5.06 5.23 -10.56
C ARG A 192 -4.76 4.19 -9.49
N TRP A 193 -3.94 3.18 -9.79
CA TRP A 193 -3.60 2.17 -8.79
C TRP A 193 -2.74 2.78 -7.69
N MET A 194 -2.99 2.39 -6.44
CA MET A 194 -2.20 2.89 -5.32
C MET A 194 -0.70 2.65 -5.54
N SER A 195 0.11 3.56 -5.00
CA SER A 195 1.56 3.48 -5.11
C SER A 195 2.09 2.17 -4.57
N SER A 196 3.15 1.60 -5.13
CA SER A 196 3.75 0.34 -4.64
C SER A 196 5.25 0.51 -4.46
N ARG A 197 5.89 -0.34 -3.65
CA ARG A 197 7.36 -0.41 -3.62
C ARG A 197 7.86 -0.84 -5.01
N PRO A 198 8.99 -0.32 -5.52
CA PRO A 198 9.50 -0.66 -6.83
C PRO A 198 10.30 -1.98 -6.83
N LEU A 199 9.84 -2.97 -6.06
CA LEU A 199 10.56 -4.23 -5.89
C LEU A 199 9.64 -5.39 -5.53
N TRP A 200 10.06 -6.57 -6.01
CA TRP A 200 9.58 -7.89 -5.60
C TRP A 200 10.73 -8.87 -5.78
N ASN A 201 11.57 -9.07 -4.76
CA ASN A 201 12.88 -9.69 -4.95
C ASN A 201 12.89 -11.24 -4.95
N GLN A 202 11.79 -11.89 -4.52
CA GLN A 202 11.74 -13.35 -4.39
C GLN A 202 10.31 -13.91 -4.45
N HIS A 203 10.17 -15.21 -4.69
CA HIS A 203 8.86 -15.89 -4.72
C HIS A 203 8.11 -15.77 -3.39
N ALA A 204 8.79 -16.04 -2.28
CA ALA A 204 8.26 -15.93 -0.92
C ALA A 204 8.38 -14.49 -0.37
N TYR A 205 7.90 -13.51 -1.13
CA TYR A 205 8.01 -12.10 -0.79
C TYR A 205 7.18 -11.74 0.45
N HIS A 206 7.77 -10.95 1.33
CA HIS A 206 7.12 -10.32 2.48
C HIS A 206 7.95 -9.10 2.87
N ILE A 207 7.31 -8.00 3.24
CA ILE A 207 7.93 -6.66 3.24
C ILE A 207 9.24 -6.59 4.01
N THR A 208 9.34 -7.29 5.15
CA THR A 208 10.52 -7.21 6.04
C THR A 208 11.75 -8.01 5.58
N ASN A 209 11.67 -8.77 4.47
CA ASN A 209 12.79 -9.59 3.99
C ASN A 209 13.85 -8.82 3.19
N ILE A 210 13.52 -7.61 2.74
CA ILE A 210 14.33 -6.80 1.84
C ILE A 210 14.06 -5.31 2.08
N ASN A 211 15.12 -4.51 2.21
CA ASN A 211 15.00 -3.05 2.34
C ASN A 211 14.77 -2.40 0.96
N ASP A 212 14.34 -1.14 0.94
CA ASP A 212 14.11 -0.38 -0.31
C ASP A 212 15.37 -0.11 -1.12
N ASP A 213 16.54 -0.13 -0.47
CA ASP A 213 17.85 -0.07 -1.13
C ASP A 213 18.35 -1.44 -1.63
N LEU A 214 17.47 -2.44 -1.63
CA LEU A 214 17.75 -3.84 -1.99
C LEU A 214 18.77 -4.55 -1.09
N SER A 215 19.14 -3.95 0.04
CA SER A 215 19.94 -4.65 1.05
C SER A 215 19.06 -5.65 1.81
N VAL A 216 19.62 -6.84 2.08
CA VAL A 216 18.97 -7.84 2.93
C VAL A 216 19.27 -7.46 4.39
N PRO A 217 18.25 -7.25 5.25
CA PRO A 217 18.48 -6.93 6.65
C PRO A 217 19.16 -8.11 7.37
N LEU A 218 20.17 -7.82 8.19
CA LEU A 218 20.88 -8.83 8.98
C LEU A 218 19.94 -9.57 9.95
N VAL A 219 18.96 -8.86 10.48
CA VAL A 219 17.87 -9.40 11.30
C VAL A 219 16.57 -8.75 10.84
N ALA A 220 15.80 -9.46 10.02
CA ALA A 220 14.49 -9.01 9.60
C ALA A 220 13.54 -8.92 10.80
N LYS A 221 12.73 -7.86 10.87
CA LYS A 221 11.56 -7.85 11.77
C LYS A 221 10.61 -8.97 11.37
N ASN A 222 9.96 -9.57 12.36
CA ASN A 222 8.88 -10.52 12.11
C ASN A 222 7.76 -9.83 11.31
N ASN A 223 7.47 -10.31 10.10
CA ASN A 223 6.46 -9.67 9.25
C ASN A 223 5.06 -9.72 9.90
N TRP A 224 4.77 -10.80 10.65
CA TRP A 224 3.50 -10.98 11.34
C TRP A 224 3.30 -10.02 12.53
N ASP A 225 4.37 -9.43 13.07
CA ASP A 225 4.26 -8.45 14.16
C ASP A 225 4.10 -7.00 13.63
N THR A 226 4.22 -6.78 12.31
CA THR A 226 4.17 -5.45 11.71
C THR A 226 3.13 -5.32 10.61
N TRP A 227 3.24 -6.13 9.56
CA TRP A 227 2.41 -6.03 8.35
C TRP A 227 1.37 -7.14 8.27
N ASN A 228 1.59 -8.24 8.99
CA ASN A 228 0.70 -9.39 9.07
C ASN A 228 0.19 -9.93 7.72
N ASN A 229 1.04 -9.85 6.69
CA ASN A 229 0.71 -10.25 5.33
C ASN A 229 1.76 -11.20 4.74
N PHE A 230 1.50 -11.72 3.53
CA PHE A 230 2.46 -12.57 2.79
C PHE A 230 2.13 -12.58 1.31
N ARG A 231 3.15 -12.39 0.44
CA ARG A 231 3.00 -12.13 -1.00
C ARG A 231 2.07 -10.92 -1.26
N GLN A 232 2.18 -9.93 -0.40
CA GLN A 232 1.54 -8.63 -0.51
C GLN A 232 2.64 -7.58 -0.61
N ASN A 233 2.54 -6.70 -1.61
CA ASN A 233 3.29 -5.45 -1.56
C ASN A 233 2.51 -4.41 -0.78
N THR A 234 3.22 -3.48 -0.16
CA THR A 234 2.59 -2.36 0.55
C THR A 234 2.65 -1.13 -0.31
N GLN A 235 1.80 -0.16 0.01
CA GLN A 235 1.95 1.15 -0.55
C GLN A 235 3.37 1.63 -0.31
N GLY A 236 4.09 1.84 -1.42
CA GLY A 236 5.47 2.26 -1.36
C GLY A 236 5.55 3.56 -0.59
N LEU A 237 6.31 3.61 0.50
CA LEU A 237 6.80 4.88 1.01
C LEU A 237 7.83 5.43 0.02
N LEU A 238 7.39 5.87 -1.18
CA LEU A 238 7.89 6.98 -2.01
C LEU A 238 7.72 6.80 -3.52
N LYS A 239 7.30 7.92 -4.15
CA LYS A 239 7.43 8.35 -5.56
C LYS A 239 6.61 7.49 -6.50
N THR A 240 5.38 7.84 -6.84
CA THR A 240 5.03 9.06 -7.56
C THR A 240 3.51 9.25 -7.52
N GLU A 241 3.11 10.46 -7.16
CA GLU A 241 1.97 11.07 -7.82
C GLU A 241 2.46 11.59 -9.17
N GLU A 242 1.55 11.86 -10.12
CA GLU A 242 1.72 12.94 -11.12
C GLU A 242 2.69 13.97 -10.56
N PRO A 243 3.77 14.38 -11.27
CA PRO A 243 4.78 15.23 -10.68
C PRO A 243 4.10 16.32 -9.85
N ALA A 244 4.27 16.24 -8.53
CA ALA A 244 3.59 17.09 -7.58
C ALA A 244 4.66 17.65 -6.64
N PRO A 245 4.44 18.85 -6.11
CA PRO A 245 5.27 19.34 -5.01
C PRO A 245 5.16 18.43 -3.77
N ASP A 246 6.10 18.57 -2.84
CA ASP A 246 6.08 17.95 -1.49
C ASP A 246 6.55 19.06 -0.54
N LEU A 247 5.62 19.76 0.08
CA LEU A 247 5.85 20.98 0.84
C LEU A 247 6.13 20.64 2.30
N THR A 248 7.41 20.60 2.62
CA THR A 248 7.90 20.36 3.97
C THR A 248 8.32 21.66 4.64
N THR A 249 8.23 21.69 5.96
CA THR A 249 8.79 22.78 6.78
C THR A 249 10.07 22.35 7.49
N ALA A 250 11.05 23.24 7.58
CA ALA A 250 12.31 23.01 8.29
C ALA A 250 12.75 24.25 9.08
N SER A 251 13.52 24.05 10.15
CA SER A 251 14.06 25.16 10.94
C SER A 251 14.90 26.09 10.07
N ALA A 252 14.61 27.39 10.12
CA ALA A 252 15.44 28.41 9.51
C ALA A 252 16.51 28.89 10.50
N SER A 253 17.79 28.71 10.16
CA SER A 253 18.89 29.31 10.90
C SER A 253 19.12 30.74 10.43
N GLY A 254 19.14 31.69 11.37
CA GLY A 254 19.47 33.10 11.10
C GLY A 254 19.28 33.96 12.35
N ILE A 255 20.10 35.01 12.48
CA ILE A 255 19.94 36.02 13.54
C ILE A 255 18.76 36.90 13.15
N ASP A 256 17.74 36.94 13.99
CA ASP A 256 16.60 37.83 13.82
C ASP A 256 16.90 39.19 14.43
N SER A 257 17.20 40.17 13.59
CA SER A 257 17.45 41.56 14.00
C SER A 257 16.18 42.40 14.17
N ALA A 258 14.98 41.83 13.95
CA ALA A 258 13.70 42.53 13.96
C ALA A 258 12.78 42.13 15.13
N SER A 259 13.06 41.04 15.83
CA SER A 259 12.37 40.70 17.08
C SER A 259 12.81 41.60 18.23
N ASP A 260 11.83 42.22 18.92
CA ASP A 260 12.06 42.89 20.20
C ASP A 260 11.61 42.03 21.39
N CYS A 261 10.97 40.87 21.11
CA CYS A 261 10.39 39.93 22.06
C CYS A 261 9.48 40.58 23.13
N LYS A 262 8.97 41.78 22.83
CA LYS A 262 8.11 42.58 23.71
C LYS A 262 6.82 42.95 23.01
N THR A 263 6.94 43.53 21.82
CA THR A 263 5.80 43.90 20.96
C THR A 263 5.70 42.97 19.76
N ALA A 264 6.82 42.37 19.33
CA ALA A 264 6.88 41.51 18.16
C ALA A 264 7.92 40.38 18.30
N TRP A 265 7.53 39.19 17.86
CA TRP A 265 8.42 38.07 17.56
C TRP A 265 8.29 37.71 16.08
N VAL A 266 9.37 37.84 15.31
CA VAL A 266 9.42 37.36 13.93
C VAL A 266 9.76 35.87 13.93
N LEU A 267 8.74 35.08 13.63
CA LEU A 267 8.86 33.64 13.44
C LEU A 267 9.34 33.37 12.01
N GLN A 268 10.19 32.36 11.84
CA GLN A 268 10.72 32.00 10.54
C GLN A 268 10.89 30.48 10.41
N ALA A 269 10.59 29.98 9.21
CA ALA A 269 10.81 28.59 8.82
C ALA A 269 11.21 28.55 7.35
N ARG A 270 11.84 27.47 6.93
CA ARG A 270 12.02 27.17 5.50
C ARG A 270 10.82 26.36 5.04
N VAL A 271 10.17 26.80 3.97
CA VAL A 271 9.26 25.97 3.17
C VAL A 271 10.08 25.40 2.04
N CYS A 272 10.09 24.08 1.91
CA CYS A 272 10.90 23.36 0.94
C CYS A 272 9.99 22.51 0.05
N ASN A 273 10.24 22.53 -1.25
CA ASN A 273 9.66 21.57 -2.16
C ASN A 273 10.58 20.33 -2.26
N ARG A 274 10.15 19.20 -1.74
CA ARG A 274 10.83 17.89 -1.76
C ARG A 274 10.26 16.94 -2.82
N GLY A 275 9.29 17.42 -3.59
CA GLY A 275 8.53 16.65 -4.54
C GLY A 275 9.23 16.62 -5.88
N THR A 276 8.46 16.29 -6.92
CA THR A 276 8.96 16.07 -8.27
C THR A 276 8.46 17.12 -9.27
N ASN A 277 7.61 18.06 -8.84
CA ASN A 277 7.16 19.19 -9.66
C ASN A 277 7.22 20.52 -8.94
N ARG A 278 7.26 21.59 -9.73
CA ARG A 278 7.29 22.97 -9.27
C ARG A 278 5.94 23.34 -8.65
N THR A 279 5.97 24.00 -7.50
CA THR A 279 4.82 24.77 -6.98
C THR A 279 4.97 26.25 -7.30
N GLY A 280 3.86 26.95 -7.40
CA GLY A 280 3.82 28.40 -7.59
C GLY A 280 4.37 29.18 -6.39
N ALA A 281 4.43 30.51 -6.54
CA ALA A 281 4.62 31.38 -5.38
C ALA A 281 3.32 31.45 -4.57
N GLY A 282 3.42 31.83 -3.30
CA GLY A 282 2.26 32.05 -2.43
C GLY A 282 1.86 30.86 -1.57
N VAL A 283 2.71 29.83 -1.46
CA VAL A 283 2.50 28.71 -0.52
C VAL A 283 2.42 29.26 0.90
N VAL A 284 1.33 28.97 1.61
CA VAL A 284 1.05 29.51 2.93
C VAL A 284 1.65 28.63 4.02
N ALA A 285 2.44 29.23 4.90
CA ALA A 285 2.92 28.58 6.11
C ALA A 285 2.22 29.17 7.34
N GLY A 286 1.51 28.32 8.09
CA GLY A 286 0.88 28.68 9.36
C GLY A 286 1.81 28.39 10.53
N PHE A 287 1.88 29.32 11.49
CA PHE A 287 2.63 29.18 12.74
C PHE A 287 1.65 29.06 13.90
N TYR A 288 1.84 28.09 14.78
CA TYR A 288 0.87 27.69 15.81
C TYR A 288 1.52 27.49 17.18
N ASP A 289 0.78 27.84 18.23
CA ASP A 289 1.02 27.40 19.61
C ASP A 289 0.22 26.12 19.85
N GLY A 290 0.93 24.99 19.94
CA GLY A 290 0.35 23.64 19.97
C GLY A 290 0.08 23.05 18.58
N ASP A 291 -0.16 21.73 18.54
CA ASP A 291 -0.37 20.98 17.29
C ASP A 291 -1.64 21.46 16.56
N PRO A 292 -1.54 21.98 15.32
CA PRO A 292 -2.71 22.43 14.55
C PRO A 292 -3.73 21.33 14.30
N ASN A 293 -3.32 20.06 14.18
CA ASN A 293 -4.25 18.93 14.02
C ASN A 293 -4.99 18.59 15.33
N GLY A 294 -4.42 18.99 16.47
CA GLY A 294 -4.98 18.85 17.81
C GLY A 294 -5.75 20.08 18.31
N GLY A 295 -5.99 21.09 17.45
CA GLY A 295 -6.67 22.33 17.81
C GLY A 295 -5.74 23.44 18.35
N GLY A 296 -4.46 23.40 17.99
CA GLY A 296 -3.48 24.45 18.28
C GLY A 296 -3.92 25.84 17.82
N THR A 297 -3.44 26.88 18.51
CA THR A 297 -3.83 28.27 18.23
C THR A 297 -2.92 28.89 17.18
N LYS A 298 -3.50 29.36 16.07
CA LYS A 298 -2.73 30.05 15.00
C LYS A 298 -2.20 31.39 15.51
N LEU A 299 -0.89 31.58 15.42
CA LEU A 299 -0.16 32.78 15.86
C LEU A 299 -0.02 33.82 14.73
N CYS A 300 0.47 33.38 13.57
CA CYS A 300 0.58 34.18 12.35
C CYS A 300 0.79 33.28 11.11
N THR A 301 0.77 33.89 9.92
CA THR A 301 1.03 33.21 8.64
C THR A 301 2.13 33.93 7.86
N GLY A 302 2.98 33.15 7.18
CA GLY A 302 3.95 33.62 6.19
C GLY A 302 3.65 32.98 4.83
N GLN A 303 4.22 33.52 3.74
CA GLN A 303 4.06 32.96 2.41
C GLN A 303 5.35 33.00 1.62
N THR A 304 5.54 32.06 0.69
CA THR A 304 6.63 32.10 -0.29
C THR A 304 6.39 33.24 -1.28
N THR A 305 7.46 33.94 -1.66
CA THR A 305 7.43 35.02 -2.65
C THR A 305 7.86 34.54 -4.04
N GLY A 306 8.66 33.47 -4.10
CA GLY A 306 9.06 32.80 -5.32
C GLY A 306 8.36 31.45 -5.49
N ALA A 307 8.34 30.99 -6.74
CA ALA A 307 8.01 29.59 -7.01
C ALA A 307 9.15 28.68 -6.53
N LEU A 308 8.81 27.45 -6.13
CA LEU A 308 9.78 26.47 -5.65
C LEU A 308 9.87 25.31 -6.62
N ASP A 309 11.00 25.20 -7.34
CA ASP A 309 11.37 24.00 -8.08
C ASP A 309 11.73 22.85 -7.12
N PRO A 310 11.69 21.58 -7.57
CA PRO A 310 12.15 20.44 -6.77
C PRO A 310 13.52 20.66 -6.12
N GLY A 311 13.59 20.49 -4.81
CA GLY A 311 14.79 20.68 -3.98
C GLY A 311 15.04 22.13 -3.52
N GLN A 312 14.28 23.12 -4.00
CA GLN A 312 14.39 24.50 -3.54
C GLN A 312 13.68 24.71 -2.21
N CYS A 313 14.18 25.68 -1.44
CA CYS A 313 13.56 26.15 -0.22
C CYS A 313 13.56 27.67 -0.16
N GLU A 314 12.51 28.26 0.40
CA GLU A 314 12.44 29.68 0.73
C GLU A 314 12.20 29.87 2.23
N VAL A 315 12.87 30.85 2.84
CA VAL A 315 12.59 31.23 4.22
C VAL A 315 11.35 32.12 4.23
N VAL A 316 10.28 31.62 4.82
CA VAL A 316 9.06 32.39 5.09
C VAL A 316 9.13 32.98 6.49
N LYS A 317 8.59 34.19 6.65
CA LYS A 317 8.56 34.92 7.92
C LYS A 317 7.17 35.41 8.23
N CYS A 318 6.80 35.42 9.50
CA CYS A 318 5.63 36.14 9.99
C CYS A 318 5.92 36.81 11.33
N THR A 319 5.23 37.92 11.59
CA THR A 319 5.40 38.66 12.85
C THR A 319 4.25 38.35 13.78
N TRP A 320 4.54 37.67 14.89
CA TRP A 320 3.61 37.47 15.98
C TRP A 320 3.63 38.68 16.92
N GLN A 321 2.51 39.39 17.00
CA GLN A 321 2.36 40.58 17.85
C GLN A 321 2.03 40.19 19.30
N ASN A 322 2.64 40.89 20.25
CA ASN A 322 2.50 40.65 21.70
C ASN A 322 2.78 39.18 22.10
N PRO A 323 3.97 38.64 21.78
CA PRO A 323 4.31 37.25 22.06
C PRO A 323 4.34 36.95 23.56
N THR A 324 4.10 35.68 23.92
CA THR A 324 4.24 35.23 25.31
C THR A 324 5.72 35.22 25.73
N LYS A 325 5.97 35.37 27.03
CA LYS A 325 7.34 35.29 27.61
C LYS A 325 7.72 33.89 28.07
N THR A 326 6.79 32.95 28.02
CA THR A 326 6.99 31.55 28.39
C THR A 326 7.37 30.74 27.16
N SER A 327 8.12 29.67 27.35
CA SER A 327 8.35 28.71 26.28
C SER A 327 7.03 28.08 25.82
N LEU A 328 6.92 27.82 24.52
CA LEU A 328 5.77 27.15 23.92
C LEU A 328 6.22 26.09 22.91
N ASP A 329 5.33 25.17 22.58
CA ASP A 329 5.57 24.17 21.54
C ASP A 329 5.13 24.75 20.20
N LEU A 330 6.10 25.24 19.42
CA LEU A 330 5.84 25.95 18.18
C LEU A 330 5.70 24.94 17.04
N TRP A 331 4.56 24.97 16.36
CA TRP A 331 4.29 24.16 15.19
C TRP A 331 4.22 25.03 13.95
N ILE A 332 4.77 24.53 12.84
CA ILE A 332 4.71 25.19 11.54
C ILE A 332 4.17 24.20 10.51
N LYS A 333 3.09 24.56 9.81
CA LYS A 333 2.47 23.77 8.75
C LYS A 333 2.70 24.47 7.40
N ALA A 334 3.36 23.80 6.45
CA ALA A 334 3.36 24.23 5.05
C ALA A 334 2.03 23.84 4.38
N ASP A 335 1.68 24.57 3.32
CA ASP A 335 0.35 24.51 2.69
C ASP A 335 -0.79 24.51 3.70
N ASP A 336 -0.76 25.48 4.62
CA ASP A 336 -1.69 25.55 5.75
C ASP A 336 -3.17 25.74 5.34
N GLU A 337 -3.41 26.04 4.07
CA GLU A 337 -4.73 26.19 3.46
C GLU A 337 -5.16 24.98 2.61
N ASP A 338 -4.32 23.93 2.54
CA ASP A 338 -4.50 22.70 1.74
C ASP A 338 -4.89 23.03 0.28
N ARG A 339 -4.11 23.92 -0.37
CA ARG A 339 -4.37 24.42 -1.73
C ARG A 339 -3.55 23.73 -2.80
N GLU A 340 -2.38 23.23 -2.44
CA GLU A 340 -1.49 22.51 -3.35
C GLU A 340 -1.82 21.03 -3.25
N VAL A 341 -1.85 20.35 -4.40
CA VAL A 341 -1.94 18.88 -4.38
C VAL A 341 -0.52 18.37 -4.29
N GLU A 342 -0.21 17.66 -3.20
CA GLU A 342 1.16 17.26 -2.88
C GLU A 342 1.36 15.75 -2.90
N CYS A 343 2.55 15.31 -3.34
CA CYS A 343 2.90 13.88 -3.35
C CYS A 343 2.96 13.23 -1.97
N LYS A 344 2.90 14.04 -0.91
CA LYS A 344 2.87 13.62 0.49
C LYS A 344 2.11 14.62 1.38
N GLU A 345 0.80 14.69 1.24
CA GLU A 345 -0.05 15.61 2.02
C GLU A 345 0.13 15.61 3.55
N LEU A 346 0.67 14.52 4.13
CA LEU A 346 0.73 14.33 5.59
C LEU A 346 2.09 14.69 6.22
N ASN A 347 3.06 15.25 5.48
CA ASN A 347 4.41 15.53 6.00
C ASN A 347 4.76 17.04 6.12
N ASN A 348 3.75 17.91 6.08
CA ASN A 348 3.94 19.37 6.02
C ASN A 348 4.35 20.04 7.35
N LEU A 349 4.40 19.26 8.43
CA LEU A 349 4.50 19.75 9.81
C LEU A 349 5.94 19.70 10.38
N LEU A 350 6.34 20.82 10.97
CA LEU A 350 7.53 20.95 11.81
C LEU A 350 7.11 21.26 13.25
N HIS A 351 7.67 20.52 14.20
CA HIS A 351 7.51 20.77 15.63
C HIS A 351 8.81 21.26 16.26
N LEU A 352 8.76 22.40 16.93
CA LEU A 352 9.86 23.02 17.68
C LEU A 352 9.47 23.14 19.16
N PRO A 353 9.79 22.12 19.98
CA PRO A 353 9.41 22.13 21.39
C PRO A 353 10.19 23.19 22.16
N GLY A 354 9.52 23.83 23.12
CA GLY A 354 10.14 24.81 24.02
C GLY A 354 10.71 26.06 23.33
N ALA A 355 10.15 26.45 22.18
CA ALA A 355 10.49 27.68 21.50
C ALA A 355 10.23 28.89 22.41
N ARG A 356 11.18 29.83 22.44
CA ARG A 356 11.08 31.06 23.23
C ARG A 356 11.76 32.22 22.50
N CYS A 357 11.19 33.41 22.66
CA CYS A 357 11.80 34.64 22.17
C CYS A 357 12.68 35.22 23.27
N ASP A 358 14.00 35.03 23.15
CA ASP A 358 14.97 35.62 24.07
C ASP A 358 15.57 36.88 23.45
N ILE A 359 15.60 37.98 24.20
CA ILE A 359 16.50 39.09 23.89
C ILE A 359 17.90 38.62 24.26
N ILE A 360 18.76 38.38 23.28
CA ILE A 360 20.19 38.21 23.54
C ILE A 360 20.69 39.58 24.01
N GLY A 361 20.85 39.72 25.33
CA GLY A 361 21.39 40.93 25.97
C GLY A 361 22.88 41.09 25.75
#